data_AF-A0A2D6TSB3-F1
#
_entry.id   AF-A0A2D6TSB3-F1
#
_cell.length_a   1.000
_cell.length_b   1.000
_cell.length_c   1.000
_cell.angle_alpha   90.00
_cell.angle_beta   90.00
_cell.angle_gamma   90.00
#
_symmetry.space_group_name_H-M   'P 1'
#
loop_
_entity.id
_entity.type
_entity.pdbx_description
1 polymer ?
#
loop_
_entity_poly.entity_id
_entity_poly.type
_entity_poly.pdbx_seq_one_letter_code
_entity_poly.pdbx_strand_id
1 'polypeptide(L)'
;MQDSVQTILDFWFNEIQPRQWDQVNEAFDFELRERFALCFEMAREGLCDEWTSSPDGALAYILLTSIFPKLMYRDTHKAYELCDKAAQAALQAIEKGYDQIYPASKRKFIYLALLESNNCSDIEASVYGLGRIMHDEPVAYQRALRAHGDMKILETVAKN
;
A
#
# COMPACT_ATOMS: atom_id res chain seq x y z
N MET A 1 -15.86 8.27 16.76
CA MET A 1 -15.47 7.75 15.44
C MET A 1 -14.44 6.67 15.67
N GLN A 2 -14.72 5.47 15.21
CA GLN A 2 -13.86 4.29 15.37
C GLN A 2 -12.77 4.27 14.28
N ASP A 3 -12.36 5.45 13.81
CA ASP A 3 -11.64 5.70 12.56
C ASP A 3 -10.22 6.17 12.86
N SER A 4 -9.56 5.42 13.75
CA SER A 4 -8.23 5.73 14.23
C SER A 4 -7.17 4.97 13.43
N VAL A 5 -5.95 5.51 13.38
CA VAL A 5 -4.73 4.81 12.94
C VAL A 5 -4.69 3.37 13.49
N GLN A 6 -4.98 3.20 14.79
CA GLN A 6 -4.95 1.90 15.44
C GLN A 6 -6.01 0.94 14.90
N THR A 7 -7.21 1.41 14.59
CA THR A 7 -8.28 0.58 14.02
C THR A 7 -7.84 -0.08 12.72
N ILE A 8 -7.18 0.68 11.83
CA ILE A 8 -6.70 0.16 10.55
C ILE A 8 -5.60 -0.88 10.76
N LEU A 9 -4.66 -0.61 11.66
CA LEU A 9 -3.56 -1.54 11.95
C LEU A 9 -4.06 -2.81 12.63
N ASP A 10 -4.97 -2.70 13.60
CA ASP A 10 -5.56 -3.86 14.29
C ASP A 10 -6.39 -4.70 13.33
N PHE A 11 -7.24 -4.06 12.52
CA PHE A 11 -8.01 -4.76 11.52
C PHE A 11 -7.08 -5.54 10.56
N TRP A 12 -6.05 -4.88 10.03
CA TRP A 12 -5.19 -5.48 9.01
C TRP A 12 -4.25 -6.56 9.55
N PHE A 13 -3.69 -6.38 10.74
CA PHE A 13 -2.66 -7.27 11.28
C PHE A 13 -3.17 -8.28 12.33
N ASN A 14 -4.33 -8.03 12.94
CA ASN A 14 -4.84 -8.85 14.05
C ASN A 14 -6.20 -9.49 13.75
N GLU A 15 -7.10 -8.83 13.01
CA GLU A 15 -8.45 -9.36 12.73
C GLU A 15 -8.51 -10.25 11.49
N ILE A 16 -7.71 -9.95 10.46
CA ILE A 16 -7.75 -10.68 9.19
C ILE A 16 -6.51 -11.54 8.98
N GLN A 17 -6.68 -12.62 8.24
CA GLN A 17 -5.60 -13.51 7.84
C GLN A 17 -5.05 -13.13 6.45
N PRO A 18 -3.75 -13.30 6.19
CA PRO A 18 -3.15 -13.00 4.89
C PRO A 18 -3.86 -13.62 3.69
N ARG A 19 -4.46 -14.81 3.85
CA ARG A 19 -5.23 -15.48 2.79
C ARG A 19 -6.44 -14.67 2.30
N GLN A 20 -7.01 -13.83 3.16
CA GLN A 20 -8.15 -12.99 2.81
C GLN A 20 -7.76 -11.83 1.88
N TRP A 21 -6.47 -11.51 1.74
CA TRP A 21 -5.98 -10.49 0.81
C TRP A 21 -5.98 -10.98 -0.64
N ASP A 22 -5.67 -12.27 -0.82
CA ASP A 22 -5.45 -12.87 -2.14
C ASP A 22 -6.72 -13.49 -2.73
N GLN A 23 -7.71 -13.81 -1.88
CA GLN A 23 -8.96 -14.41 -2.32
C GLN A 23 -10.02 -13.33 -2.62
N VAL A 24 -10.60 -13.39 -3.82
CA VAL A 24 -11.82 -12.62 -4.12
C VAL A 24 -12.95 -13.15 -3.25
N ASN A 25 -13.50 -12.30 -2.39
CA ASN A 25 -14.59 -12.61 -1.49
C ASN A 25 -15.48 -11.39 -1.34
N GLU A 26 -16.61 -11.38 -2.05
CA GLU A 26 -17.53 -10.24 -2.09
C GLU A 26 -18.08 -9.86 -0.71
N ALA A 27 -18.30 -10.84 0.19
CA ALA A 27 -18.78 -10.55 1.53
C ALA A 27 -17.72 -9.82 2.37
N PHE A 28 -16.46 -10.21 2.23
CA PHE A 28 -15.34 -9.53 2.87
C PHE A 28 -15.10 -8.13 2.28
N ASP A 29 -15.16 -8.01 0.96
CA ASP A 29 -15.00 -6.73 0.28
C ASP A 29 -16.12 -5.75 0.69
N PHE A 30 -17.36 -6.25 0.85
CA PHE A 30 -18.49 -5.48 1.36
C PHE A 30 -18.28 -5.03 2.81
N GLU A 31 -17.87 -5.95 3.71
CA GLU A 31 -17.58 -5.61 5.10
C GLU A 31 -16.48 -4.54 5.21
N LEU A 32 -15.40 -4.69 4.43
CA LEU A 32 -14.31 -3.74 4.39
C LEU A 32 -14.79 -2.36 3.94
N ARG A 33 -15.66 -2.32 2.91
CA ARG A 33 -16.23 -1.09 2.39
C ARG A 33 -17.14 -0.41 3.41
N GLU A 34 -18.02 -1.16 4.08
CA GLU A 34 -18.89 -0.62 5.13
C GLU A 34 -18.08 -0.02 6.28
N ARG A 35 -16.96 -0.64 6.66
CA ARG A 35 -16.11 -0.17 7.76
C ARG A 35 -15.24 1.04 7.39
N PHE A 36 -14.62 1.03 6.22
CA PHE A 36 -13.52 1.98 5.90
C PHE A 36 -13.78 2.94 4.75
N ALA A 37 -14.93 2.88 4.07
CA ALA A 37 -15.24 3.81 2.99
C ALA A 37 -15.22 5.27 3.46
N LEU A 38 -15.73 5.56 4.67
CA LEU A 38 -15.69 6.93 5.22
C LEU A 38 -14.24 7.40 5.44
N CYS A 39 -13.38 6.56 6.02
CA CYS A 39 -11.96 6.88 6.19
C CYS A 39 -11.26 7.12 4.85
N PHE A 40 -11.56 6.30 3.85
CA PHE A 40 -11.02 6.47 2.50
C PHE A 40 -11.42 7.83 1.91
N GLU A 41 -12.69 8.22 2.03
CA GLU A 41 -13.16 9.54 1.59
C GLU A 41 -12.46 10.67 2.36
N MET A 42 -12.25 10.52 3.68
CA MET A 42 -11.49 11.51 4.47
C MET A 42 -10.04 11.63 3.99
N ALA A 43 -9.37 10.51 3.68
CA ALA A 43 -8.02 10.52 3.12
C ALA A 43 -7.97 11.13 1.71
N ARG A 44 -9.01 10.89 0.90
CA ARG A 44 -9.18 11.52 -0.42
C ARG A 44 -9.22 13.03 -0.30
N GLU A 45 -9.98 13.56 0.65
CA GLU A 45 -10.09 14.99 0.97
C GLU A 45 -8.89 15.56 1.76
N GLY A 46 -7.86 14.76 2.06
CA GLY A 46 -6.64 15.21 2.76
C GLY A 46 -6.75 15.32 4.28
N LEU A 47 -7.89 14.91 4.87
CA LEU A 47 -8.14 15.00 6.31
C LEU A 47 -7.29 14.02 7.15
N CYS A 48 -6.60 13.08 6.50
CA CYS A 48 -5.74 12.10 7.15
C CYS A 48 -4.24 12.37 6.94
N ASP A 49 -3.85 13.45 6.26
CA ASP A 49 -2.45 13.67 5.86
C ASP A 49 -1.50 13.80 7.06
N GLU A 50 -1.98 14.33 8.19
CA GLU A 50 -1.21 14.44 9.44
C GLU A 50 -0.75 13.07 9.98
N TRP A 51 -1.42 11.98 9.63
CA TRP A 51 -1.07 10.64 10.10
C TRP A 51 0.34 10.23 9.66
N THR A 52 0.81 10.75 8.52
CA THR A 52 2.17 10.50 7.99
C THR A 52 3.30 11.06 8.86
N SER A 53 2.96 11.80 9.92
CA SER A 53 3.91 12.36 10.89
C SER A 53 4.37 11.37 11.98
N SER A 54 3.88 10.12 11.95
CA SER A 54 4.28 9.06 12.87
C SER A 54 4.48 7.73 12.14
N PRO A 55 5.26 6.78 12.69
CA PRO A 55 5.46 5.49 12.04
C PRO A 55 4.16 4.68 11.87
N ASP A 56 3.32 4.59 12.91
CA ASP A 56 2.06 3.84 12.87
C ASP A 56 1.05 4.55 11.97
N GLY A 57 0.96 5.87 12.06
CA GLY A 57 0.06 6.65 11.22
C GLY A 57 0.44 6.59 9.74
N ALA A 58 1.73 6.62 9.40
CA ALA A 58 2.18 6.46 8.02
C ALA A 58 1.82 5.07 7.47
N LEU A 59 2.06 4.01 8.25
CA LEU A 59 1.70 2.65 7.84
C LEU A 59 0.19 2.49 7.66
N ALA A 60 -0.62 3.01 8.59
CA ALA A 60 -2.07 2.99 8.48
C ALA A 60 -2.58 3.79 7.27
N TYR A 61 -2.03 4.98 7.04
CA TYR A 61 -2.36 5.80 5.87
C TYR A 61 -2.04 5.07 4.57
N ILE A 62 -0.86 4.44 4.47
CA ILE A 62 -0.45 3.65 3.30
C ILE A 62 -1.44 2.50 3.06
N LEU A 63 -1.81 1.73 4.09
CA LEU A 63 -2.78 0.65 3.96
C LEU A 63 -4.13 1.16 3.46
N LEU A 64 -4.63 2.26 4.05
CA LEU A 64 -5.90 2.89 3.72
C LEU A 64 -5.94 3.42 2.28
N THR A 65 -4.81 3.89 1.74
CA THR A 65 -4.74 4.59 0.45
C THR A 65 -4.22 3.72 -0.70
N SER A 66 -3.52 2.61 -0.44
CA SER A 66 -2.96 1.74 -1.48
C SER A 66 -3.46 0.29 -1.45
N ILE A 67 -3.83 -0.23 -0.27
CA ILE A 67 -4.17 -1.66 -0.12
C ILE A 67 -5.68 -1.85 -0.01
N PHE A 68 -6.32 -1.16 0.93
CA PHE A 68 -7.75 -1.28 1.17
C PHE A 68 -8.59 -0.93 -0.07
N PRO A 69 -8.28 0.12 -0.86
CA PRO A 69 -9.09 0.47 -2.03
C PRO A 69 -9.11 -0.64 -3.09
N LYS A 70 -8.05 -1.44 -3.18
CA LYS A 70 -7.95 -2.58 -4.11
C LYS A 70 -8.83 -3.76 -3.71
N LEU A 71 -9.18 -3.85 -2.43
CA LEU A 71 -10.13 -4.83 -1.91
C LEU A 71 -11.55 -4.26 -1.96
N MET A 72 -11.74 -3.01 -1.52
CA MET A 72 -13.04 -2.34 -1.49
C MET A 72 -13.60 -2.01 -2.87
N TYR A 73 -12.77 -1.77 -3.89
CA TYR A 73 -13.21 -1.25 -5.19
C TYR A 73 -12.54 -1.97 -6.36
N ARG A 74 -12.44 -3.30 -6.27
CA ARG A 74 -11.84 -4.18 -7.31
C ARG A 74 -12.25 -3.79 -8.72
N ASP A 75 -11.28 -3.81 -9.62
CA ASP A 75 -11.45 -3.56 -11.06
C ASP A 75 -12.10 -2.19 -11.40
N THR A 76 -12.00 -1.22 -10.49
CA THR A 76 -12.45 0.16 -10.74
C THR A 76 -11.28 1.15 -10.65
N HIS A 77 -11.42 2.30 -11.32
CA HIS A 77 -10.47 3.41 -11.17
C HIS A 77 -10.34 3.91 -9.73
N LYS A 78 -11.40 3.79 -8.93
CA LYS A 78 -11.41 4.23 -7.53
C LYS A 78 -10.38 3.48 -6.67
N ALA A 79 -10.06 2.23 -7.02
CA ALA A 79 -9.02 1.47 -6.33
C ALA A 79 -7.60 2.05 -6.47
N TYR A 80 -7.38 2.93 -7.45
CA TYR A 80 -6.06 3.49 -7.78
C TYR A 80 -5.98 5.00 -7.58
N GLU A 81 -7.09 5.64 -7.20
CA GLU A 81 -7.21 7.11 -7.13
C GLU A 81 -6.21 7.75 -6.16
N LEU A 82 -5.82 7.05 -5.09
CA LEU A 82 -4.90 7.55 -4.07
C LEU A 82 -3.50 6.92 -4.13
N CYS A 83 -3.18 6.14 -5.17
CA CYS A 83 -1.89 5.45 -5.28
C CYS A 83 -0.70 6.43 -5.23
N ASP A 84 -0.79 7.58 -5.89
CA ASP A 84 0.29 8.58 -5.86
C ASP A 84 0.48 9.20 -4.46
N LYS A 85 -0.63 9.46 -3.73
CA LYS A 85 -0.55 9.92 -2.33
C LYS A 85 0.09 8.86 -1.44
N ALA A 86 -0.26 7.59 -1.64
CA ALA A 86 0.30 6.47 -0.89
C ALA A 86 1.80 6.31 -1.16
N ALA A 87 2.23 6.46 -2.43
CA ALA A 87 3.64 6.40 -2.81
C ALA A 87 4.44 7.54 -2.17
N GLN A 88 3.92 8.77 -2.18
CA GLN A 88 4.55 9.91 -1.48
C GLN A 88 4.68 9.65 0.03
N ALA A 89 3.62 9.15 0.67
CA ALA A 89 3.67 8.79 2.09
C ALA A 89 4.70 7.69 2.38
N ALA A 90 4.82 6.70 1.48
CA ALA A 90 5.81 5.64 1.58
C ALA A 90 7.25 6.16 1.45
N LEU A 91 7.53 7.04 0.48
CA LEU A 91 8.85 7.67 0.33
C LEU A 91 9.22 8.47 1.59
N GLN A 92 8.30 9.27 2.12
CA GLN A 92 8.51 10.01 3.37
C GLN A 92 8.75 9.08 4.57
N ALA A 93 8.02 7.98 4.66
CA ALA A 93 8.23 6.99 5.72
C ALA A 93 9.62 6.35 5.64
N ILE A 94 10.12 6.07 4.43
CA ILE A 94 11.47 5.54 4.20
C ILE A 94 12.53 6.58 4.55
N GLU A 95 12.35 7.84 4.11
CA GLU A 95 13.27 8.94 4.41
C GLU A 95 13.41 9.16 5.93
N LYS A 96 12.29 9.08 6.66
CA LYS A 96 12.26 9.19 8.12
C LYS A 96 12.70 7.91 8.86
N GLY A 97 12.98 6.82 8.13
CA GLY A 97 13.37 5.52 8.69
C GLY A 97 12.24 4.76 9.42
N TYR A 98 10.98 5.14 9.19
CA TYR A 98 9.81 4.49 9.79
C TYR A 98 9.61 3.06 9.28
N ASP A 99 10.13 2.72 8.11
CA ASP A 99 10.13 1.34 7.61
C ASP A 99 10.98 0.41 8.48
N GLN A 100 12.07 0.92 9.04
CA GLN A 100 13.06 0.12 9.77
C GLN A 100 12.59 -0.30 11.16
N ILE A 101 11.62 0.40 11.75
CA ILE A 101 11.07 0.04 13.07
C ILE A 101 10.19 -1.22 13.03
N TYR A 102 9.75 -1.63 11.84
CA TYR A 102 8.85 -2.75 11.67
C TYR A 102 9.55 -4.04 11.27
N PRO A 103 9.00 -5.22 11.64
CA PRO A 103 9.41 -6.48 11.05
C PRO A 103 9.05 -6.52 9.55
N ALA A 104 9.71 -7.40 8.79
CA ALA A 104 9.53 -7.54 7.34
C ALA A 104 8.04 -7.67 6.93
N SER A 105 7.25 -8.40 7.72
CA SER A 105 5.83 -8.66 7.48
C SER A 105 4.95 -7.40 7.44
N LYS A 106 5.30 -6.36 8.21
CA LYS A 106 4.64 -5.05 8.17
C LYS A 106 5.34 -4.10 7.20
N ARG A 107 6.69 -4.09 7.24
CA ARG A 107 7.55 -3.23 6.42
C ARG A 107 7.25 -3.33 4.92
N LYS A 108 6.97 -4.54 4.44
CA LYS A 108 6.68 -4.78 3.01
C LYS A 108 5.57 -3.89 2.46
N PHE A 109 4.56 -3.53 3.26
CA PHE A 109 3.44 -2.71 2.80
C PHE A 109 3.85 -1.27 2.44
N ILE A 110 4.87 -0.74 3.10
CA ILE A 110 5.46 0.56 2.74
C ILE A 110 6.05 0.48 1.34
N TYR A 111 6.81 -0.58 1.04
CA TYR A 111 7.40 -0.74 -0.29
C TYR A 111 6.37 -1.10 -1.36
N LEU A 112 5.40 -1.96 -1.04
CA LEU A 112 4.35 -2.35 -1.98
C LEU A 112 3.53 -1.16 -2.48
N ALA A 113 3.33 -0.12 -1.65
CA ALA A 113 2.65 1.10 -2.08
C ALA A 113 3.37 1.80 -3.24
N LEU A 114 4.70 1.75 -3.28
CA LEU A 114 5.50 2.32 -4.36
C LEU A 114 5.35 1.54 -5.68
N LEU A 115 5.04 0.23 -5.64
CA LEU A 115 4.75 -0.54 -6.86
C LEU A 115 3.48 -0.10 -7.57
N GLU A 116 2.59 0.60 -6.87
CA GLU A 116 1.32 1.07 -7.40
C GLU A 116 1.42 2.48 -7.99
N SER A 117 2.60 3.09 -7.92
CA SER A 117 2.91 4.36 -8.56
C SER A 117 3.08 4.18 -10.07
N ASN A 118 2.73 5.21 -10.83
CA ASN A 118 3.03 5.30 -12.26
C ASN A 118 4.45 5.84 -12.53
N ASN A 119 5.24 6.11 -11.49
CA ASN A 119 6.60 6.61 -11.61
C ASN A 119 7.63 5.46 -11.55
N CYS A 120 8.50 5.40 -12.55
CA CYS A 120 9.58 4.43 -12.66
C CYS A 120 10.48 4.41 -11.41
N SER A 121 10.85 5.59 -10.91
CA SER A 121 11.74 5.73 -9.76
C SER A 121 11.14 5.15 -8.48
N ASP A 122 9.81 5.22 -8.33
CA ASP A 122 9.11 4.67 -7.17
C ASP A 122 9.11 3.14 -7.25
N ILE A 123 8.86 2.58 -8.43
CA ILE A 123 8.94 1.12 -8.66
C ILE A 123 10.37 0.62 -8.38
N GLU A 124 11.40 1.33 -8.84
CA GLU A 124 12.81 0.99 -8.54
C GLU A 124 13.10 1.03 -7.03
N ALA A 125 12.63 2.08 -6.34
CA ALA A 125 12.75 2.19 -4.88
C ALA A 125 12.04 1.02 -4.16
N SER A 126 10.88 0.60 -4.67
CA SER A 126 10.20 -0.60 -4.16
C SER A 126 11.03 -1.86 -4.34
N VAL A 127 11.61 -2.08 -5.53
CA VAL A 127 12.45 -3.26 -5.81
C VAL A 127 13.63 -3.30 -4.85
N TYR A 128 14.28 -2.15 -4.62
CA TYR A 128 15.37 -2.04 -3.68
C TYR A 128 14.93 -2.35 -2.24
N GLY A 129 13.85 -1.73 -1.77
CA GLY A 129 13.32 -1.94 -0.41
C GLY A 129 12.92 -3.40 -0.16
N LEU A 130 12.19 -4.01 -1.09
CA LEU A 130 11.79 -5.42 -1.00
C LEU A 130 12.96 -6.38 -1.14
N GLY A 131 14.00 -6.01 -1.91
CA GLY A 131 15.25 -6.78 -2.00
C GLY A 131 15.94 -6.94 -0.65
N ARG A 132 15.86 -5.93 0.23
CA ARG A 132 16.44 -5.99 1.59
C ARG A 132 15.73 -6.97 2.52
N ILE A 133 14.50 -7.36 2.21
CA ILE A 133 13.69 -8.31 2.98
C ILE A 133 13.29 -9.54 2.16
N MET A 134 13.99 -9.82 1.05
CA MET A 134 13.58 -10.84 0.08
C MET A 134 13.53 -12.27 0.64
N HIS A 135 14.33 -12.57 1.66
CA HIS A 135 14.32 -13.89 2.30
C HIS A 135 13.10 -14.08 3.21
N ASP A 136 12.65 -13.01 3.85
CA ASP A 136 11.47 -13.02 4.73
C ASP A 136 10.17 -12.89 3.91
N GLU A 137 10.22 -12.12 2.82
CA GLU A 137 9.07 -11.77 1.98
C GLU A 137 9.32 -12.02 0.47
N PRO A 138 9.60 -13.28 0.08
CA PRO A 138 10.01 -13.61 -1.29
C PRO A 138 8.92 -13.34 -2.34
N VAL A 139 7.63 -13.53 -1.98
CA VAL A 139 6.50 -13.29 -2.88
C VAL A 139 6.36 -11.80 -3.20
N ALA A 140 6.52 -10.94 -2.20
CA ALA A 140 6.48 -9.49 -2.40
C ALA A 140 7.65 -9.03 -3.31
N TYR A 141 8.85 -9.57 -3.09
CA TYR A 141 9.99 -9.28 -3.97
C TYR A 141 9.78 -9.75 -5.42
N GLN A 142 9.23 -10.96 -5.62
CA GLN A 142 8.90 -11.44 -6.97
C GLN A 142 7.88 -10.55 -7.68
N ARG A 143 6.87 -10.06 -6.95
CA ARG A 143 5.89 -9.09 -7.49
C ARG A 143 6.59 -7.81 -7.96
N ALA A 144 7.54 -7.29 -7.17
CA ALA A 144 8.30 -6.10 -7.53
C ALA A 144 9.12 -6.29 -8.81
N LEU A 145 9.77 -7.44 -8.96
CA LEU A 145 10.56 -7.74 -10.17
C LEU A 145 9.69 -7.79 -11.44
N ARG A 146 8.47 -8.32 -11.34
CA ARG A 146 7.51 -8.34 -12.46
C ARG A 146 7.09 -6.92 -12.85
N ALA A 147 6.63 -6.12 -11.88
CA ALA A 147 6.19 -4.75 -12.12
C ALA A 147 7.30 -3.88 -12.77
N HIS A 148 8.53 -4.02 -12.29
CA HIS A 148 9.69 -3.32 -12.86
C HIS A 148 10.01 -3.80 -14.30
N GLY A 149 9.86 -5.09 -14.58
CA GLY A 149 10.01 -5.63 -15.95
C GLY A 149 8.97 -5.07 -16.90
N ASP A 150 7.70 -5.08 -16.50
CA ASP A 150 6.56 -4.58 -17.30
C ASP A 150 6.72 -3.08 -17.62
N MET A 151 7.15 -2.29 -16.63
CA MET A 151 7.39 -0.86 -16.82
C MET A 151 8.51 -0.59 -17.84
N LYS A 152 9.64 -1.31 -17.77
CA LYS A 152 10.72 -1.16 -18.77
C LYS A 152 10.26 -1.44 -20.21
N ILE A 153 9.33 -2.37 -20.37
CA ILE A 153 8.72 -2.65 -21.68
C ILE A 153 7.91 -1.44 -22.14
N LEU A 154 7.05 -0.88 -21.28
CA LEU A 154 6.24 0.30 -21.60
C LEU A 154 7.08 1.53 -21.96
N GLU A 155 8.16 1.81 -21.23
CA GLU A 155 9.08 2.90 -21.59
C GLU A 155 9.75 2.70 -22.95
N THR A 156 10.11 1.45 -23.26
CA THR A 156 10.75 1.11 -24.53
C THR A 156 9.78 1.31 -25.68
N VAL A 157 8.51 0.93 -25.51
CA VAL A 157 7.45 1.15 -26.50
C VAL A 157 7.14 2.64 -26.67
N ALA A 158 7.10 3.42 -25.59
CA ALA A 158 6.80 4.86 -25.65
C ALA A 158 7.89 5.71 -26.32
N LYS A 159 9.13 5.20 -26.41
CA LYS A 159 10.27 5.89 -27.03
C LYS A 159 10.45 5.55 -28.53
N ASN A 160 9.70 4.59 -29.06
CA ASN A 160 9.70 4.18 -30.47
C ASN A 160 8.47 4.73 -31.21
#